data_AF-A0A512PMF7-F1
#
_entry.id   AF-A0A512PMF7-F1
#
_cell.length_a   1.000
_cell.length_b   1.000
_cell.length_c   1.000
_cell.angle_alpha   90.00
_cell.angle_beta   90.00
_cell.angle_gamma   90.00
#
_symmetry.space_group_name_H-M   'P 1'
#
loop_
_entity.id
_entity.type
_entity.pdbx_description
1 polymer ?
#
loop_
_entity_poly.entity_id
_entity_poly.type
_entity_poly.pdbx_seq_one_letter_code
_entity_poly.pdbx_strand_id
1 'polypeptide(L)'
;MVKRANRKKTYSTHASEELGDRAQDYLKKDHLTSENYLRDSIEKAANHEVAFIDFLDTPEAMAAKKEAKAGDGKTYDSLEDLWRDLNA
;
A
#
# COMPACT_ATOMS: atom_id res chain seq x y z
N MET A 1 18.84 -10.31 40.60
CA MET A 1 18.86 -10.57 39.15
C MET A 1 17.41 -10.60 38.65
N VAL A 2 16.94 -9.56 37.96
CA VAL A 2 15.55 -9.52 37.46
C VAL A 2 15.49 -10.36 36.19
N LYS A 3 14.80 -11.51 36.22
CA LYS A 3 14.42 -12.24 35.02
C LYS A 3 13.55 -11.32 34.16
N ARG A 4 14.11 -10.72 33.11
CA ARG A 4 13.29 -10.12 32.04
C ARG A 4 12.58 -11.28 31.36
N ALA A 5 11.31 -11.49 31.69
CA ALA A 5 10.48 -12.45 30.98
C ALA A 5 10.42 -12.00 29.51
N ASN A 6 10.81 -12.89 28.58
CA ASN A 6 10.55 -12.71 27.15
C ASN A 6 9.04 -12.78 26.94
N ARG A 7 8.36 -11.64 27.14
CA ARG A 7 6.92 -11.52 26.96
C ARG A 7 6.62 -11.57 25.47
N LYS A 8 6.19 -12.74 25.00
CA LYS A 8 5.64 -12.90 23.65
C LYS A 8 4.26 -12.24 23.61
N LYS A 9 3.96 -11.53 22.53
CA LYS A 9 2.63 -10.96 22.26
C LYS A 9 2.11 -11.56 20.96
N THR A 10 0.86 -12.02 20.98
CA THR A 10 0.18 -12.58 19.80
C THR A 10 -0.71 -11.49 19.19
N TYR A 11 -0.66 -11.37 17.87
CA TYR A 11 -1.57 -10.54 17.08
C TYR A 11 -2.42 -11.45 16.19
N SER A 12 -3.72 -11.19 16.11
CA SER A 12 -4.66 -11.95 15.30
C SER A 12 -5.57 -11.01 14.54
N THR A 13 -5.84 -11.32 13.28
CA THR A 13 -6.81 -10.60 12.44
C THR A 13 -7.66 -11.60 11.68
N HIS A 14 -8.79 -11.15 11.14
CA HIS A 14 -9.66 -11.96 10.30
C HIS A 14 -9.40 -11.65 8.83
N ALA A 15 -9.41 -12.69 7.99
CA ALA A 15 -9.35 -12.62 6.54
C ALA A 15 -10.27 -13.68 5.96
N SER A 16 -10.73 -13.51 4.71
CA SER A 16 -11.41 -14.60 4.00
C SER A 16 -10.42 -15.73 3.70
N GLU A 17 -10.93 -16.95 3.60
CA GLU A 17 -10.15 -18.13 3.24
C GLU A 17 -9.42 -17.93 1.91
N GLU A 18 -10.13 -17.47 0.88
CA GLU A 18 -9.54 -17.16 -0.44
C GLU A 18 -8.39 -16.13 -0.36
N LEU A 19 -8.52 -15.10 0.48
CA LEU A 19 -7.46 -14.11 0.64
C LEU A 19 -6.24 -14.72 1.33
N GLY A 20 -6.47 -15.54 2.36
CA GLY A 20 -5.42 -16.26 3.09
C GLY A 20 -4.63 -17.20 2.18
N ASP A 21 -5.33 -18.00 1.38
CA ASP A 21 -4.71 -18.97 0.47
C ASP A 21 -3.85 -18.29 -0.58
N ARG A 22 -4.40 -17.26 -1.26
CA ARG A 22 -3.64 -16.49 -2.25
C ARG A 22 -2.41 -15.84 -1.63
N ALA A 23 -2.55 -15.23 -0.45
CA ALA A 23 -1.43 -14.59 0.24
C ALA A 23 -0.33 -15.61 0.57
N GLN A 24 -0.71 -16.79 1.07
CA GLN A 24 0.23 -17.86 1.37
C GLN A 24 0.96 -18.36 0.12
N ASP A 25 0.27 -18.50 -1.00
CA ASP A 25 0.87 -18.95 -2.25
C ASP A 25 1.82 -17.91 -2.87
N TYR A 26 1.53 -16.62 -2.72
CA TYR A 26 2.47 -15.57 -3.13
C TYR A 26 3.71 -15.54 -2.25
N LEU A 27 3.55 -15.59 -0.92
CA LEU A 27 4.70 -15.57 0.01
C LEU A 27 5.65 -16.75 -0.22
N LYS A 28 5.12 -17.93 -0.54
CA LYS A 28 5.94 -19.11 -0.87
C LYS A 28 6.87 -18.88 -2.07
N LYS A 29 6.44 -18.09 -3.07
CA LYS A 29 7.26 -17.79 -4.26
C LYS A 29 8.53 -17.02 -3.89
N ASP A 30 8.44 -16.20 -2.85
CA ASP A 30 9.56 -15.41 -2.33
C ASP A 30 10.26 -16.08 -1.13
N HIS A 31 10.01 -17.38 -0.91
CA HIS A 31 10.54 -18.15 0.22
C HIS A 31 10.17 -17.58 1.61
N LEU A 32 9.04 -16.89 1.71
CA LEU A 32 8.50 -16.32 2.94
C LEU A 32 7.36 -17.17 3.51
N THR A 33 7.23 -17.13 4.83
CA THR A 33 6.06 -17.65 5.56
C THR A 33 5.20 -16.50 6.06
N SER A 34 3.91 -16.74 6.29
CA SER A 34 3.00 -15.73 6.84
C SER A 34 3.47 -15.22 8.21
N GLU A 35 4.07 -16.08 9.03
CA GLU A 35 4.65 -15.67 10.32
C GLU A 35 5.82 -14.70 10.15
N ASN A 36 6.76 -15.01 9.25
CA ASN A 36 7.93 -14.15 9.01
C ASN A 36 7.49 -12.80 8.41
N TYR A 37 6.57 -12.84 7.45
CA TYR A 37 6.03 -11.64 6.83
C TYR A 37 5.32 -10.71 7.84
N LEU A 38 4.50 -11.28 8.73
CA LEU A 38 3.83 -10.50 9.78
C LEU A 38 4.81 -9.96 10.82
N ARG A 39 5.83 -10.73 11.21
CA ARG A 39 6.88 -10.25 12.12
C ARG A 39 7.64 -9.07 11.51
N ASP A 40 8.08 -9.18 10.26
CA ASP A 40 8.78 -8.10 9.54
C ASP A 40 7.90 -6.85 9.40
N SER A 41 6.62 -7.03 9.08
CA SER A 41 5.65 -5.92 9.00
C SER A 41 5.50 -5.18 10.34
N ILE A 42 5.46 -5.91 11.45
CA ILE A 42 5.38 -5.31 12.80
C ILE A 42 6.70 -4.61 13.15
N GLU A 43 7.85 -5.16 12.77
CA GLU A 43 9.16 -4.56 12.99
C GLU A 43 9.31 -3.23 12.22
N LYS A 44 8.93 -3.22 10.94
CA LYS A 44 8.85 -2.00 10.12
C LYS A 44 7.96 -0.94 10.75
N ALA A 45 6.79 -1.34 11.24
CA ALA A 45 5.88 -0.42 11.92
C ALA A 45 6.49 0.15 13.21
N ALA A 46 7.18 -0.68 14.00
CA ALA A 46 7.86 -0.26 15.22
C ALA A 46 9.05 0.68 14.95
N ASN A 47 9.69 0.54 13.79
CA ASN A 47 10.82 1.36 13.36
C ASN A 47 10.41 2.62 12.57
N HIS A 48 9.11 2.95 12.52
CA HIS A 48 8.58 4.08 11.74
C HIS A 48 8.84 3.98 10.22
N GLU A 49 9.03 2.77 9.71
CA GLU A 49 9.28 2.49 8.28
C GLU A 49 7.97 2.26 7.50
N VAL A 50 6.83 2.26 8.20
CA VAL A 50 5.50 2.21 7.57
C VAL A 50 5.05 3.63 7.29
N ALA A 51 5.19 4.07 6.05
CA ALA A 51 4.53 5.26 5.56
C ALA A 51 3.09 4.91 5.14
N PHE A 52 2.12 5.62 5.70
CA PHE A 52 0.80 5.71 5.08
C PHE A 52 0.95 6.63 3.86
N ILE A 53 1.23 6.05 2.70
CA ILE A 53 1.22 6.80 1.44
C ILE A 53 -0.25 6.87 1.01
N ASP A 54 -0.93 7.96 1.39
CA ASP A 54 -2.13 8.34 0.65
C ASP A 54 -1.65 8.82 -0.72
N PHE A 55 -2.01 8.08 -1.77
CA PHE A 55 -1.64 8.45 -3.15
C PHE A 55 -2.13 9.86 -3.51
N LEU A 56 -3.17 10.36 -2.83
CA LEU A 56 -3.72 11.70 -3.01
C LEU A 56 -2.91 12.81 -2.32
N ASP A 57 -2.01 12.45 -1.39
CA ASP A 57 -1.15 13.41 -0.66
C ASP A 57 0.26 13.49 -1.24
N THR A 58 0.54 12.78 -2.33
CA THR A 58 1.81 12.94 -3.06
C THR A 58 1.94 14.39 -3.59
N PRO A 59 3.17 14.94 -3.67
CA PRO A 59 3.39 16.27 -4.27
C PRO A 59 2.76 16.40 -5.67
N GLU A 60 2.83 15.32 -6.45
CA GLU A 60 2.27 15.20 -7.79
C GLU A 60 0.74 15.26 -7.77
N ALA A 61 0.08 14.51 -6.88
CA ALA A 61 -1.38 14.54 -6.73
C ALA A 61 -1.87 15.90 -6.21
N MET A 62 -1.12 16.53 -5.31
CA MET A 62 -1.43 17.87 -4.82
C MET A 62 -1.27 18.95 -5.90
N ALA A 63 -0.27 18.82 -6.77
CA ALA A 63 -0.08 19.69 -7.93
C ALA A 63 -1.23 19.51 -8.95
N ALA A 64 -1.55 18.28 -9.32
CA ALA A 64 -2.66 17.99 -10.25
C ALA A 64 -4.01 18.49 -9.70
N LYS A 65 -4.26 18.34 -8.39
CA LYS A 65 -5.46 18.89 -7.72
C LYS A 65 -5.51 20.41 -7.77
N LYS A 66 -4.36 21.08 -7.72
CA LYS A 66 -4.25 22.54 -7.83
C LYS A 66 -4.53 23.00 -9.27
N GLU A 67 -3.97 22.33 -10.27
CA GLU A 67 -4.21 22.59 -11.70
C GLU A 67 -5.68 22.39 -12.08
N ALA A 68 -6.29 21.29 -11.63
CA ALA A 68 -7.70 21.03 -11.85
C ALA A 68 -8.62 22.09 -11.21
N LYS A 69 -8.26 22.60 -10.02
CA LYS A 69 -9.00 23.70 -9.37
C LYS A 69 -8.80 25.05 -10.03
N ALA A 70 -7.63 25.29 -10.61
CA ALA A 70 -7.34 26.51 -11.36
C ALA A 70 -8.01 26.54 -12.74
N GLY A 71 -8.48 25.38 -13.23
CA GLY A 71 -9.03 25.24 -14.57
C GLY A 71 -7.94 25.07 -15.65
N ASP A 72 -6.70 24.77 -15.25
CA ASP A 72 -5.55 24.60 -16.15
C ASP A 72 -5.50 23.20 -16.79
N GLY A 73 -6.55 22.39 -16.59
CA GLY A 73 -6.68 21.07 -17.19
C GLY A 73 -7.14 21.13 -18.65
N LYS A 74 -6.66 20.19 -19.48
CA LYS A 74 -7.23 19.97 -20.82
C LYS A 74 -8.64 19.39 -20.69
N THR A 75 -9.60 20.01 -21.36
CA THR A 75 -10.93 19.45 -21.60
C THR A 75 -10.98 18.80 -22.97
N TYR A 76 -11.72 17.70 -23.08
CA TYR A 76 -11.94 17.00 -24.34
C TYR A 76 -13.44 16.96 -24.63
N ASP A 77 -13.79 17.22 -25.88
CA ASP A 77 -15.19 17.22 -26.33
C ASP A 77 -15.69 15.80 -26.66
N SER A 78 -14.78 14.82 -26.77
CA SER A 78 -15.11 13.41 -27.02
C SER A 78 -14.11 12.44 -26.38
N LEU A 79 -14.56 11.19 -26.21
CA LEU A 79 -13.70 10.09 -25.76
C LEU A 79 -12.62 9.75 -26.78
N GLU A 80 -12.93 9.86 -28.07
CA GLU A 80 -12.00 9.64 -29.18
C GLU A 80 -10.83 10.65 -29.14
N ASP A 81 -11.11 11.92 -28.85
CA ASP A 81 -10.08 12.95 -28.77
C ASP A 81 -9.15 12.74 -27.57
N LEU A 82 -9.71 12.38 -26.42
CA LEU A 82 -8.95 11.98 -25.25
C LEU A 82 -8.04 10.78 -25.57
N TRP A 83 -8.60 9.75 -26.22
CA TRP A 83 -7.88 8.52 -26.53
C TRP A 83 -6.73 8.77 -27.52
N ARG A 84 -6.90 9.71 -28.47
CA ARG A 84 -5.82 10.12 -29.37
C ARG A 84 -4.70 10.88 -28.67
N ASP A 85 -5.00 11.80 -27.74
CA ASP A 85 -3.95 12.55 -26.99
C ASP A 85 -3.14 11.63 -26.06
N LEU A 86 -3.79 10.65 -25.43
CA LEU A 86 -3.13 9.70 -24.51
C LEU A 86 -2.24 8.66 -25.20
N ASN A 87 -2.47 8.39 -26.49
CA ASN A 87 -1.75 7.37 -27.26
C ASN A 87 -0.94 7.95 -28.44
N ALA A 88 -0.77 9.27 -28.49
CA ALA A 88 0.11 9.97 -29.44
C ALA A 88 1.57 9.94 -28.97
#